data_AF-A0A929Z7M1-F1
#
_entry.id   AF-A0A929Z7M1-F1
#
_cell.length_a   1.000
_cell.length_b   1.000
_cell.length_c   1.000
_cell.angle_alpha   90.00
_cell.angle_beta   90.00
_cell.angle_gamma   90.00
#
_symmetry.space_group_name_H-M   'P 1'
#
loop_
_entity.id
_entity.type
_entity.pdbx_description
1 polymer ?
#
loop_
_entity_poly.entity_id
_entity_poly.type
_entity_poly.pdbx_seq_one_letter_code
_entity_poly.pdbx_strand_id
1 'polypeptide(L)'
;ELEHLSEEMDKVVSLPLPPDIKIVKLIYTHLSLIKDVVKRNGSLRAEFFSDINLVEKARRKFDLEEISALRSILREGMEKGVFHIDHLNLTADVIHYAVKGIEVPFMFDRLGEGLSMEDSVGVVERLLQRSLGATIPSDNS
;
A
#
# COMPACT_ATOMS: atom_id res chain seq x y z
N GLU A 1 -13.33 -5.58 -11.73
CA GLU A 1 -12.18 -4.69 -11.47
C GLU A 1 -11.76 -4.70 -10.00
N LEU A 2 -12.66 -4.39 -9.04
CA LEU A 2 -12.30 -4.43 -7.61
C LEU A 2 -12.00 -5.84 -7.07
N GLU A 3 -12.66 -6.88 -7.57
CA GLU A 3 -12.31 -8.28 -7.22
C GLU A 3 -10.89 -8.66 -7.68
N HIS A 4 -10.46 -8.14 -8.84
CA HIS A 4 -9.10 -8.32 -9.34
C HIS A 4 -8.08 -7.56 -8.46
N LEU A 5 -8.46 -6.43 -7.86
CA LEU A 5 -7.61 -5.70 -6.91
C LEU A 5 -7.32 -6.53 -5.65
N SER A 6 -8.34 -7.18 -5.10
CA SER A 6 -8.22 -8.04 -3.92
C SER A 6 -7.30 -9.24 -4.19
N GLU A 7 -7.45 -9.88 -5.36
CA GLU A 7 -6.59 -10.99 -5.77
C GLU A 7 -5.11 -10.60 -5.87
N GLU A 8 -4.81 -9.39 -6.39
CA GLU A 8 -3.43 -8.89 -6.46
C GLU A 8 -2.82 -8.64 -5.07
N MET A 9 -3.62 -8.18 -4.11
CA MET A 9 -3.17 -8.02 -2.72
C MET A 9 -2.87 -9.36 -2.05
N ASP A 10 -3.74 -10.35 -2.22
CA ASP A 10 -3.53 -11.71 -1.69
C ASP A 10 -2.27 -12.37 -2.27
N LYS A 11 -2.00 -12.14 -3.57
CA LYS A 11 -0.75 -12.56 -4.20
C LYS A 11 0.44 -11.94 -3.49
N VAL A 12 0.43 -10.64 -3.20
CA VAL A 12 1.56 -9.98 -2.50
C VAL A 12 1.78 -10.59 -1.10
N VAL A 13 0.71 -10.83 -0.34
CA VAL A 13 0.80 -11.43 1.01
C VAL A 13 1.43 -12.82 0.96
N SER A 14 1.10 -13.62 -0.05
CA SER A 14 1.59 -15.00 -0.20
C SER A 14 3.02 -15.14 -0.76
N LEU A 15 3.64 -14.05 -1.24
CA LEU A 15 4.99 -14.11 -1.77
C LEU A 15 6.02 -14.54 -0.70
N PRO A 16 7.07 -15.29 -1.06
CA PRO A 16 8.16 -15.64 -0.15
C PRO A 16 9.17 -14.48 -0.01
N LEU A 17 8.70 -13.29 0.34
CA LEU A 17 9.50 -12.08 0.51
C LEU A 17 9.61 -11.66 1.99
N PRO A 18 10.65 -10.89 2.36
CA PRO A 18 10.70 -10.25 3.68
C PRO A 18 9.48 -9.35 3.94
N PRO A 19 8.97 -9.26 5.18
CA PRO A 19 7.77 -8.48 5.51
C PRO A 19 7.86 -6.99 5.15
N ASP A 20 9.02 -6.36 5.31
CA ASP A 20 9.29 -4.97 4.94
C ASP A 20 9.14 -4.75 3.43
N ILE A 21 9.72 -5.65 2.62
CA ILE A 21 9.58 -5.63 1.18
C ILE A 21 8.13 -5.89 0.74
N LYS A 22 7.41 -6.79 1.43
CA LYS A 22 5.99 -7.05 1.15
C LYS A 22 5.13 -5.81 1.35
N ILE A 23 5.35 -5.03 2.42
CA ILE A 23 4.57 -3.80 2.66
C ILE A 23 4.80 -2.80 1.53
N VAL A 24 6.06 -2.57 1.13
CA VAL A 24 6.39 -1.66 0.03
C VAL A 24 5.72 -2.13 -1.26
N LYS A 25 5.80 -3.44 -1.56
CA LYS A 25 5.16 -4.01 -2.74
C LYS A 25 3.64 -3.82 -2.71
N LEU A 26 2.99 -4.05 -1.56
CA LEU A 26 1.56 -3.87 -1.40
C LEU A 26 1.15 -2.41 -1.70
N ILE A 27 1.89 -1.44 -1.17
CA ILE A 27 1.65 0.00 -1.41
C ILE A 27 1.74 0.34 -2.89
N TYR A 28 2.81 -0.07 -3.58
CA TYR A 28 2.98 0.26 -4.99
C TYR A 28 2.03 -0.52 -5.91
N THR A 29 1.62 -1.72 -5.52
CA THR A 29 0.53 -2.46 -6.19
C THR A 29 -0.77 -1.67 -6.11
N HIS A 30 -1.18 -1.22 -4.92
CA HIS A 30 -2.36 -0.37 -4.74
C HIS A 30 -2.31 0.90 -5.60
N LEU A 31 -1.22 1.66 -5.49
CA LEU A 31 -1.05 2.92 -6.22
C LEU A 31 -1.09 2.73 -7.75
N SER A 32 -0.48 1.66 -8.25
CA SER A 32 -0.50 1.33 -9.68
C SER A 32 -1.90 0.95 -10.16
N LEU A 33 -2.62 0.15 -9.38
CA LEU A 33 -3.99 -0.27 -9.69
C LEU A 33 -4.94 0.92 -9.76
N ILE A 34 -4.85 1.85 -8.79
CA ILE A 34 -5.62 3.09 -8.81
C ILE A 34 -5.27 3.93 -10.06
N LYS A 35 -3.98 4.12 -10.35
CA LYS A 35 -3.53 4.86 -11.55
C LYS A 35 -4.05 4.27 -12.86
N ASP A 36 -4.08 2.94 -12.98
CA ASP A 36 -4.56 2.24 -14.16
C ASP A 36 -6.07 2.37 -14.35
N VAL A 37 -6.86 2.26 -13.27
CA VAL A 37 -8.31 2.49 -13.30
C VAL A 37 -8.61 3.91 -13.80
N VAL A 38 -7.88 4.92 -13.33
CA VAL A 38 -8.07 6.31 -13.77
C VAL A 38 -7.71 6.52 -15.23
N LYS A 39 -6.60 5.95 -15.69
CA LYS A 39 -6.17 6.05 -17.09
C LYS A 39 -7.19 5.44 -18.05
N ARG A 40 -7.80 4.31 -17.68
CA ARG A 40 -8.81 3.62 -18.50
C ARG A 40 -10.14 4.38 -18.57
N ASN A 41 -10.54 5.03 -17.47
CA ASN A 41 -11.83 5.70 -17.35
C ASN A 41 -11.82 7.20 -17.71
N GLY A 42 -10.75 7.72 -18.34
CA GLY A 42 -10.71 9.02 -19.05
C GLY A 42 -10.75 10.30 -18.20
N SER A 43 -11.46 10.32 -17.08
CA SER A 43 -11.24 11.16 -15.91
C SER A 43 -12.21 10.71 -14.83
N LEU A 44 -11.73 10.46 -13.62
CA LEU A 44 -12.57 10.11 -12.45
C LEU A 44 -13.69 11.13 -12.16
N ARG A 45 -13.70 12.31 -12.79
CA ARG A 45 -14.61 13.39 -12.44
C ARG A 45 -16.05 13.20 -12.92
N ALA A 46 -16.27 12.50 -14.04
CA ALA A 46 -17.59 12.42 -14.68
C ALA A 46 -18.39 11.17 -14.23
N GLU A 47 -17.73 10.04 -13.99
CA GLU A 47 -18.39 8.76 -13.68
C GLU A 47 -18.57 8.50 -12.17
N PHE A 48 -18.00 9.34 -11.31
CA PHE A 48 -18.14 9.23 -9.85
C PHE A 48 -19.56 9.50 -9.32
N PHE A 49 -20.43 10.12 -10.11
CA PHE A 49 -21.74 10.61 -9.67
C PHE A 49 -22.93 9.75 -10.14
N SER A 50 -22.72 8.70 -10.92
CA SER A 50 -23.83 7.90 -11.46
C SER A 50 -24.37 6.86 -10.47
N ASP A 51 -23.56 6.35 -9.53
CA ASP A 51 -24.05 5.43 -8.49
C ASP A 51 -23.18 5.40 -7.20
N ILE A 52 -23.21 6.51 -6.45
CA ILE A 52 -22.38 6.74 -5.24
C ILE A 52 -22.49 5.60 -4.23
N ASN A 53 -23.68 5.00 -4.03
CA ASN A 53 -23.87 3.97 -3.01
C ASN A 53 -23.21 2.63 -3.37
N LEU A 54 -23.19 2.25 -4.64
CA LEU A 54 -22.53 1.03 -5.11
C LEU A 54 -21.01 1.20 -5.06
N VAL A 55 -20.54 2.38 -5.49
CA VAL A 55 -19.12 2.77 -5.47
C VAL A 55 -18.58 2.81 -4.04
N GLU A 56 -19.28 3.43 -3.10
CA GLU A 56 -18.87 3.52 -1.70
C GLU A 56 -18.85 2.14 -1.01
N LYS A 57 -19.82 1.27 -1.28
CA LYS A 57 -19.81 -0.10 -0.75
C LYS A 57 -18.62 -0.91 -1.26
N ALA A 58 -18.32 -0.79 -2.55
CA ALA A 58 -17.23 -1.53 -3.17
C ALA A 58 -15.86 -1.01 -2.68
N ARG A 59 -15.71 0.31 -2.51
CA ARG A 59 -14.54 0.93 -1.85
C ARG A 59 -14.35 0.43 -0.42
N ARG A 60 -15.42 0.41 0.37
CA ARG A 60 -15.35 -0.04 1.76
C ARG A 60 -14.92 -1.51 1.88
N LYS A 61 -15.40 -2.38 0.98
CA LYS A 61 -14.97 -3.78 0.95
C LYS A 61 -13.46 -3.88 0.67
N PHE A 62 -13.00 -3.20 -0.37
CA PHE A 62 -11.59 -3.17 -0.75
C PHE A 62 -10.69 -2.62 0.38
N ASP A 63 -11.12 -1.55 1.06
CA ASP A 63 -10.40 -0.98 2.21
C ASP A 63 -10.20 -2.00 3.33
N LEU A 64 -11.24 -2.78 3.64
CA LEU A 64 -11.16 -3.80 4.68
C LEU A 64 -10.19 -4.93 4.30
N GLU A 65 -10.16 -5.31 3.03
CA GLU A 65 -9.25 -6.33 2.50
C GLU A 65 -7.80 -5.84 2.51
N GLU A 66 -7.55 -4.60 2.09
CA GLU A 66 -6.21 -3.99 2.15
C GLU A 66 -5.70 -3.87 3.59
N ILE A 67 -6.53 -3.39 4.50
CA ILE A 67 -6.20 -3.31 5.93
C ILE A 67 -5.91 -4.72 6.49
N SER A 68 -6.68 -5.73 6.07
CA SER A 68 -6.45 -7.12 6.48
C SER A 68 -5.09 -7.64 5.97
N ALA A 69 -4.76 -7.38 4.70
CA ALA A 69 -3.47 -7.73 4.11
C ALA A 69 -2.31 -7.04 4.84
N LEU A 70 -2.42 -5.74 5.13
CA LEU A 70 -1.44 -4.97 5.92
C LEU A 70 -1.25 -5.59 7.30
N ARG A 71 -2.33 -5.89 8.02
CA ARG A 71 -2.26 -6.52 9.35
C ARG A 71 -1.60 -7.89 9.31
N SER A 72 -1.83 -8.67 8.25
CA SER A 72 -1.19 -9.97 8.05
C SER A 72 0.33 -9.83 7.91
N ILE A 73 0.79 -8.93 7.04
CA ILE A 73 2.23 -8.71 6.80
C ILE A 73 2.91 -8.09 8.04
N LEU A 74 2.27 -7.12 8.70
CA LEU A 74 2.81 -6.51 9.92
C LEU A 74 2.93 -7.54 11.04
N ARG A 75 1.94 -8.42 11.21
CA ARG A 75 1.99 -9.52 12.18
C ARG A 75 3.14 -10.49 11.86
N GLU A 76 3.29 -10.89 10.60
CA GLU A 76 4.40 -11.72 10.14
C GLU A 76 5.76 -11.09 10.51
N GLY A 77 5.92 -9.79 10.32
CA GLY A 77 7.14 -9.08 10.69
C GLY A 77 7.36 -8.95 12.20
N MET A 78 6.31 -8.83 13.01
CA MET A 78 6.43 -8.90 14.47
C MET A 78 6.87 -10.30 14.93
N GLU A 79 6.26 -11.36 14.39
CA GLU A 79 6.57 -12.75 14.72
C GLU A 79 8.01 -13.13 14.34
N LYS A 80 8.53 -12.57 13.24
CA LYS A 80 9.91 -12.74 12.80
C LYS A 80 10.91 -11.81 13.49
N GLY A 81 10.46 -10.91 14.37
CA GLY A 81 11.32 -9.92 15.03
C GLY A 81 11.85 -8.82 14.10
N VAL A 82 11.28 -8.68 12.90
CA VAL A 82 11.63 -7.65 11.91
C VAL A 82 11.01 -6.31 12.29
N PHE A 83 9.81 -6.31 12.90
CA PHE A 83 9.10 -5.09 13.31
C PHE A 83 8.88 -5.03 14.82
N HIS A 84 8.94 -3.82 15.37
CA HIS A 84 8.61 -3.51 16.76
C HIS A 84 7.41 -2.55 16.78
N ILE A 85 6.20 -3.11 16.92
CA ILE A 85 4.94 -2.38 16.79
C ILE A 85 4.14 -2.49 18.08
N ASP A 86 3.81 -1.34 18.69
CA ASP A 86 3.01 -1.30 19.93
C ASP A 86 1.54 -1.69 19.68
N HIS A 87 0.94 -1.16 18.62
CA HIS A 87 -0.48 -1.36 18.33
C HIS A 87 -0.72 -1.69 16.85
N LEU A 88 -0.77 -3.00 16.54
CA LEU A 88 -0.90 -3.53 15.18
C LEU A 88 -2.05 -2.91 14.37
N ASN A 89 -3.26 -2.88 14.94
CA ASN A 89 -4.44 -2.42 14.19
C ASN A 89 -4.33 -0.94 13.81
N LEU A 90 -4.04 -0.06 14.78
CA LEU A 90 -3.81 1.36 14.54
C LEU A 90 -2.66 1.60 13.55
N THR A 91 -1.56 0.84 13.62
CA THR A 91 -0.44 0.97 12.69
C THR A 91 -0.88 0.65 11.26
N ALA A 92 -1.63 -0.44 11.07
CA ALA A 92 -2.19 -0.80 9.76
C ALA A 92 -3.16 0.27 9.23
N ASP A 93 -4.02 0.81 10.10
CA ASP A 93 -4.98 1.85 9.73
C ASP A 93 -4.24 3.14 9.31
N VAL A 94 -3.21 3.54 10.05
CA VAL A 94 -2.37 4.71 9.72
C VAL A 94 -1.67 4.52 8.37
N ILE A 95 -1.07 3.35 8.12
CA ILE A 95 -0.42 3.07 6.84
C ILE A 95 -1.45 3.11 5.70
N HIS A 96 -2.58 2.45 5.84
CA HIS A 96 -3.66 2.45 4.85
C HIS A 96 -4.09 3.89 4.49
N TYR A 97 -4.42 4.71 5.50
CA TYR A 97 -4.88 6.07 5.24
C TYR A 97 -3.76 7.00 4.72
N ALA A 98 -2.50 6.74 5.07
CA ALA A 98 -1.36 7.45 4.49
C ALA A 98 -1.20 7.13 2.99
N VAL A 99 -1.33 5.85 2.60
CA VAL A 99 -1.30 5.40 1.20
C VAL A 99 -2.43 6.04 0.41
N LYS A 100 -3.65 6.04 0.95
CA LYS A 100 -4.78 6.76 0.35
C LYS A 100 -4.51 8.24 0.14
N GLY A 101 -3.90 8.89 1.13
CA GLY A 101 -3.54 10.30 1.06
C GLY A 101 -2.58 10.66 -0.08
N ILE A 102 -1.76 9.70 -0.54
CA ILE A 102 -0.79 9.92 -1.62
C ILE A 102 -1.25 9.44 -3.00
N GLU A 103 -2.42 8.79 -3.12
CA GLU A 103 -2.96 8.32 -4.41
C GLU A 103 -3.04 9.44 -5.44
N VAL A 104 -3.65 10.58 -5.09
CA VAL A 104 -3.84 11.70 -6.01
C VAL A 104 -2.48 12.27 -6.46
N PRO A 105 -1.55 12.64 -5.55
CA PRO A 105 -0.20 13.01 -5.95
C PRO A 105 0.50 11.98 -6.86
N PHE A 106 0.36 10.68 -6.57
CA PHE A 106 0.97 9.60 -7.37
C PHE A 106 0.37 9.49 -8.79
N MET A 107 -0.95 9.59 -8.92
CA MET A 107 -1.64 9.51 -10.21
C MET A 107 -1.22 10.62 -11.17
N PHE A 108 -0.96 11.82 -10.63
CA PHE A 108 -0.56 13.00 -11.40
C PHE A 108 0.95 13.20 -11.47
N ASP A 109 1.75 12.18 -11.14
CA ASP A 109 3.21 12.20 -11.17
C ASP A 109 3.83 13.35 -10.32
N ARG A 110 3.14 13.76 -9.26
CA ARG A 110 3.58 14.79 -8.29
C ARG A 110 4.30 14.20 -7.08
N LEU A 111 4.21 12.87 -6.88
CA LEU A 111 4.96 12.18 -5.84
C LEU A 111 6.39 11.95 -6.34
N GLY A 112 7.37 12.60 -5.71
CA GLY A 112 8.78 12.41 -6.06
C GLY A 112 9.13 12.92 -7.46
N GLU A 113 8.57 14.06 -7.87
CA GLU A 113 8.83 14.68 -9.18
C GLU A 113 10.34 14.73 -9.50
N GLY A 114 10.73 14.16 -10.65
CA GLY A 114 12.13 14.04 -11.07
C GLY A 114 12.86 12.79 -10.56
N LEU A 115 12.24 11.94 -9.74
CA LEU A 115 12.79 10.65 -9.33
C LEU A 115 12.34 9.52 -10.26
N SER A 116 13.21 8.51 -10.40
CA SER A 116 12.77 7.23 -10.96
C SER A 116 11.87 6.48 -9.98
N MET A 117 11.09 5.51 -10.48
CA MET A 117 10.29 4.64 -9.62
C MET A 117 11.16 3.90 -8.61
N GLU A 118 12.33 3.42 -9.04
CA GLU A 118 13.28 2.69 -8.20
C GLU A 118 13.79 3.56 -7.03
N ASP A 119 14.15 4.82 -7.31
CA ASP A 119 14.56 5.76 -6.26
C ASP A 119 13.44 6.01 -5.25
N SER A 120 12.20 6.15 -5.74
CA SER A 120 11.04 6.36 -4.88
C SER A 120 10.79 5.16 -3.96
N VAL A 121 10.91 3.94 -4.49
CA VAL A 121 10.74 2.68 -3.73
C VAL A 121 11.74 2.63 -2.60
N GLY A 122 13.02 2.92 -2.88
CA GLY A 122 14.06 2.91 -1.85
C GLY A 122 13.84 3.97 -0.76
N VAL A 123 13.30 5.13 -1.09
CA VAL A 123 12.95 6.17 -0.10
C VAL A 123 11.79 5.70 0.80
N VAL A 124 10.73 5.15 0.21
CA VAL A 124 9.55 4.67 0.93
C VAL A 124 9.90 3.48 1.82
N GLU A 125 10.68 2.54 1.33
CA GLU A 125 11.17 1.38 2.10
C GLU A 125 11.91 1.81 3.36
N ARG A 126 12.90 2.70 3.24
CA ARG A 126 13.66 3.20 4.39
C ARG A 126 12.78 3.95 5.39
N LEU A 127 11.80 4.72 4.91
CA LEU A 127 10.86 5.43 5.76
C LEU A 127 10.01 4.45 6.58
N LEU A 128 9.49 3.40 5.95
CA LEU A 128 8.69 2.36 6.61
C LEU A 128 9.53 1.55 7.59
N GLN A 129 10.72 1.11 7.21
CA GLN A 129 11.63 0.38 8.10
C GLN A 129 11.91 1.17 9.38
N ARG A 130 12.25 2.46 9.27
CA ARG A 130 12.47 3.32 10.45
C ARG A 130 11.22 3.48 11.30
N SER A 131 10.06 3.66 10.68
CA SER A 131 8.79 3.90 11.38
C SER A 131 8.28 2.65 12.09
N LEU A 132 8.56 1.45 11.55
CA LEU A 132 8.16 0.16 12.11
C LEU A 132 9.18 -0.41 13.10
N GLY A 133 10.20 0.37 13.47
CA GLY A 133 11.26 -0.08 14.37
C GLY A 133 12.07 -1.25 13.79
N ALA A 134 12.16 -1.36 12.46
CA ALA A 134 12.95 -2.39 11.83
C ALA A 134 14.43 -2.14 12.10
N THR A 135 15.12 -3.19 12.56
CA THR A 135 16.56 -3.13 12.72
C THR A 135 17.18 -3.10 11.33
N ILE A 136 17.78 -1.97 10.97
CA ILE A 136 18.62 -1.90 9.77
C ILE A 136 19.71 -2.95 9.98
N PRO A 137 19.93 -3.91 9.07
CA PRO A 137 21.08 -4.79 9.16
C PRO A 137 22.30 -3.88 9.24
N SER A 138 23.06 -3.97 10.33
CA SER A 138 24.36 -3.33 10.39
C SER A 138 25.18 -3.88 9.22
N ASP A 139 25.47 -3.05 8.23
CA ASP A 139 26.54 -3.31 7.26
C ASP A 139 27.83 -3.45 8.08
N ASN A 140 28.11 -4.68 8.49
CA ASN A 140 29.34 -5.12 9.11
C ASN A 140 29.61 -6.53 8.57
N SER A 141 30.19 -6.58 7.37
CA SER A 141 31.19 -7.57 6.99
C SER A 141 32.13 -6.95 5.97
#